data_AF-A0A0F7NFY2-F1
#
_entry.id   AF-A0A0F7NFY2-F1
#
_cell.length_a   1.000
_cell.length_b   1.000
_cell.length_c   1.000
_cell.angle_alpha   90.00
_cell.angle_beta   90.00
_cell.angle_gamma   90.00
#
_symmetry.space_group_name_H-M   'P 1'
#
loop_
_entity.id
_entity.type
_entity.pdbx_description
1 polymer ?
#
loop_
_entity_poly.entity_id
_entity_poly.type
_entity_poly.pdbx_seq_one_letter_code
_entity_poly.pdbx_strand_id
1 'polypeptide(L)'
;MTRRATLPALVLCPLLVLTACGEDGAGGGPSPTADGAPEPGVPAPPAASRAPAPGDGSQDPDDINGDGHRDLLVPVFPGDDRQTAEERVAVVYGSADGLDPATRTVYGRRDLGLPALPAGFPGPDGLRAADVTTADLDDDGFPDFVTTPSTETAERQDPRGEPAAPYVSFGGPEQPAAKPEAVPLRLPGVAGVEPGSLVRGDFDADGHHDLAVPERATPGAARLVVVYGPFSRAGEPARIDTSLPYEEGTLSADGIDPTGEPRATALLRQGLGDGGQDPNTLYPARPGTGLTGEVRELTAGSGHAFGDFDGDGERDVAVGDDGGRNNEPGYETEAPEVDGRATLYPGSGDEPVVLDLPEPPAGEDSYYGPGGFAAADPDGDGRDALLVATYDGAVLLDGDARTPVLREGPARTADGERTKAEDRNARPVGAADFDGDGRDELILNWAPDPLFALYGEKPAYWWITEGATDRDAVTFATTEFAPRRS
;
A
#
# COMPACT_ATOMS: atom_id res chain seq x y z
N MET A 1 -68.43 46.58 -3.80
CA MET A 1 -67.92 46.75 -2.42
C MET A 1 -67.59 45.38 -1.85
N THR A 2 -66.31 45.20 -1.52
CA THR A 2 -65.77 44.33 -0.44
C THR A 2 -66.18 42.85 -0.30
N ARG A 3 -65.13 42.03 -0.47
CA ARG A 3 -64.59 40.97 0.43
C ARG A 3 -65.13 39.52 0.35
N ARG A 4 -64.15 38.64 0.07
CA ARG A 4 -63.76 37.38 0.77
C ARG A 4 -64.82 36.29 0.94
N ALA A 5 -64.53 35.07 0.50
CA ALA A 5 -64.01 33.98 1.36
C ALA A 5 -64.00 32.62 0.63
N THR A 6 -63.19 31.73 1.19
CA THR A 6 -62.64 30.43 0.78
C THR A 6 -63.53 29.18 1.03
N LEU A 7 -63.21 28.10 0.27
CA LEU A 7 -63.22 26.64 0.60
C LEU A 7 -64.59 25.91 0.75
N PRO A 8 -64.62 24.55 0.69
CA PRO A 8 -64.28 23.64 -0.42
C PRO A 8 -65.46 22.69 -0.77
N ALA A 9 -65.39 21.96 -1.89
CA ALA A 9 -66.37 20.92 -2.24
C ALA A 9 -65.68 19.55 -2.37
N LEU A 10 -66.35 18.56 -1.79
CA LEU A 10 -65.95 17.19 -1.49
C LEU A 10 -66.87 16.27 -2.31
N VAL A 11 -66.34 15.36 -3.14
CA VAL A 11 -67.07 14.25 -3.78
C VAL A 11 -66.06 13.11 -4.02
N LEU A 12 -66.01 12.08 -3.15
CA LEU A 12 -66.74 10.79 -3.15
C LEU A 12 -66.07 9.67 -3.98
N CYS A 13 -65.48 8.70 -3.28
CA CYS A 13 -65.07 7.38 -3.77
C CYS A 13 -66.29 6.49 -4.13
N PRO A 14 -66.05 5.35 -4.81
CA PRO A 14 -66.27 4.09 -4.08
C PRO A 14 -65.15 3.05 -4.23
N LEU A 15 -65.05 2.23 -3.17
CA LEU A 15 -64.26 1.01 -3.03
C LEU A 15 -64.71 -0.11 -4.00
N LEU A 16 -63.77 -0.99 -4.34
CA LEU A 16 -64.03 -2.43 -4.50
C LEU A 16 -62.88 -3.22 -3.87
N VAL A 17 -63.21 -4.00 -2.82
CA VAL A 17 -62.38 -5.00 -2.18
C VAL A 17 -62.81 -6.35 -2.72
N LEU A 18 -61.86 -7.17 -3.18
CA LEU A 18 -62.03 -8.62 -3.29
C LEU A 18 -60.80 -9.29 -2.69
N THR A 19 -61.03 -9.98 -1.59
CA THR A 19 -60.14 -10.93 -0.92
C THR A 19 -60.17 -12.27 -1.65
N ALA A 20 -59.00 -12.90 -1.84
CA ALA A 20 -58.88 -14.35 -1.94
C ALA A 20 -57.51 -14.79 -1.41
N CYS A 21 -57.52 -15.63 -0.37
CA CYS A 21 -56.38 -16.38 0.13
C CYS A 21 -56.23 -17.69 -0.66
N GLY A 22 -54.99 -18.17 -0.80
CA GLY A 22 -54.68 -19.53 -1.27
C GLY A 22 -53.17 -19.78 -1.32
N GLU A 23 -52.70 -20.69 -0.46
CA GLU A 23 -51.32 -21.11 -0.18
C GLU A 23 -50.57 -21.83 -1.33
N ASP A 24 -49.24 -21.72 -1.23
CA ASP A 24 -48.14 -22.64 -1.60
C ASP A 24 -47.99 -23.17 -3.04
N GLY A 25 -46.81 -22.89 -3.62
CA GLY A 25 -46.25 -23.70 -4.71
C GLY A 25 -45.24 -23.00 -5.61
N ALA A 26 -43.95 -23.18 -5.32
CA ALA A 26 -42.81 -23.15 -6.26
C ALA A 26 -42.69 -21.92 -7.20
N GLY A 27 -42.08 -20.86 -6.69
CA GLY A 27 -41.59 -19.73 -7.49
C GLY A 27 -40.29 -20.07 -8.21
N GLY A 28 -40.38 -20.63 -9.42
CA GLY A 28 -39.35 -20.54 -10.44
C GLY A 28 -39.64 -19.34 -11.35
N GLY A 29 -38.80 -18.31 -11.29
CA GLY A 29 -38.90 -17.11 -12.12
C GLY A 29 -37.58 -16.33 -12.08
N PRO A 30 -37.17 -15.70 -13.19
CA PRO A 30 -35.80 -15.77 -13.73
C PRO A 30 -34.79 -14.85 -13.03
N SER A 31 -33.52 -15.24 -13.14
CA SER A 31 -32.32 -14.51 -12.73
C SER A 31 -32.35 -13.02 -13.06
N PRO A 32 -31.85 -12.15 -12.17
CA PRO A 32 -31.51 -10.79 -12.55
C PRO A 32 -30.30 -10.84 -13.50
N THR A 33 -30.45 -10.19 -14.64
CA THR A 33 -29.41 -9.93 -15.64
C THR A 33 -28.27 -9.10 -15.04
N ALA A 34 -27.04 -9.46 -15.39
CA ALA A 34 -25.77 -8.84 -14.99
C ALA A 34 -25.50 -7.43 -15.58
N ASP A 35 -26.55 -6.67 -15.92
CA ASP A 35 -26.46 -5.33 -16.52
C ASP A 35 -27.10 -4.24 -15.62
N GLY A 36 -26.99 -4.40 -14.30
CA GLY A 36 -27.33 -3.32 -13.38
C GLY A 36 -26.24 -2.26 -13.41
N ALA A 37 -26.61 -0.97 -13.52
CA ALA A 37 -25.67 0.10 -13.20
C ALA A 37 -25.14 -0.15 -11.77
N PRO A 38 -23.82 0.03 -11.52
CA PRO A 38 -23.25 -0.16 -10.19
C PRO A 38 -24.02 0.67 -9.16
N GLU A 39 -24.21 0.13 -7.96
CA GLU A 39 -24.87 0.89 -6.89
C GLU A 39 -24.05 2.17 -6.61
N PRO A 40 -24.70 3.33 -6.41
CA PRO A 40 -23.98 4.58 -6.16
C PRO A 40 -23.00 4.44 -4.98
N GLY A 41 -21.74 4.82 -5.20
CA GLY A 41 -20.69 4.77 -4.17
C GLY A 41 -19.89 3.47 -4.10
N VAL A 42 -20.21 2.46 -4.91
CA VAL A 42 -19.38 1.24 -5.02
C VAL A 42 -18.40 1.39 -6.19
N PRO A 43 -17.07 1.23 -5.96
CA PRO A 43 -16.08 1.30 -7.03
C PRO A 43 -16.36 0.29 -8.13
N ALA A 44 -16.16 0.70 -9.39
CA ALA A 44 -16.41 -0.11 -10.57
C ALA A 44 -15.15 -0.19 -11.45
N PRO A 45 -15.01 -1.25 -12.27
CA PRO A 45 -13.90 -1.31 -13.21
C PRO A 45 -14.01 -0.19 -14.27
N PRO A 46 -12.89 0.43 -14.66
CA PRO A 46 -12.86 1.44 -15.72
C PRO A 46 -13.18 0.80 -17.08
N ALA A 47 -14.02 1.47 -17.86
CA ALA A 47 -14.56 0.94 -19.13
C ALA A 47 -13.52 0.80 -20.25
N ALA A 48 -12.34 1.42 -20.12
CA ALA A 48 -11.28 1.39 -21.11
C ALA A 48 -9.89 1.41 -20.45
N SER A 49 -8.88 1.05 -21.22
CA SER A 49 -7.46 1.25 -20.90
C SER A 49 -6.84 2.12 -22.00
N ARG A 50 -6.03 3.10 -21.58
CA ARG A 50 -5.26 4.03 -22.39
C ARG A 50 -3.81 3.98 -21.93
N ALA A 51 -2.88 4.11 -22.88
CA ALA A 51 -1.48 4.28 -22.55
C ALA A 51 -1.25 5.67 -21.93
N PRO A 52 -0.29 5.79 -20.98
CA PRO A 52 0.10 7.08 -20.43
C PRO A 52 0.72 7.98 -21.51
N ALA A 53 0.70 9.29 -21.26
CA ALA A 53 1.56 10.20 -22.01
C ALA A 53 3.00 10.03 -21.49
N PRO A 54 4.01 10.03 -22.37
CA PRO A 54 5.39 10.06 -21.92
C PRO A 54 5.70 11.42 -21.29
N GLY A 55 6.39 11.42 -20.16
CA GLY A 55 6.91 12.61 -19.50
C GLY A 55 8.35 12.94 -19.92
N ASP A 56 8.89 13.97 -19.26
CA ASP A 56 10.25 14.48 -19.49
C ASP A 56 11.27 13.96 -18.44
N GLY A 57 10.79 13.20 -17.45
CA GLY A 57 11.53 12.68 -16.30
C GLY A 57 11.26 13.48 -15.02
N SER A 58 11.32 12.82 -13.86
CA SER A 58 11.16 13.42 -12.54
C SER A 58 12.13 12.80 -11.52
N GLN A 59 12.09 13.26 -10.28
CA GLN A 59 12.90 12.71 -9.17
C GLN A 59 12.04 11.91 -8.19
N ASP A 60 10.71 11.88 -8.41
CA ASP A 60 9.81 11.09 -7.60
C ASP A 60 9.95 9.62 -8.00
N PRO A 61 10.41 8.74 -7.10
CA PRO A 61 10.58 7.33 -7.43
C PRO A 61 9.25 6.60 -7.71
N ASP A 62 8.10 7.26 -7.54
CA ASP A 62 6.78 6.72 -7.87
C ASP A 62 6.11 7.38 -9.09
N ASP A 63 6.76 8.30 -9.81
CA ASP A 63 6.28 8.84 -11.09
C ASP A 63 6.88 8.03 -12.25
N ILE A 64 6.21 6.94 -12.61
CA ILE A 64 6.74 5.91 -13.48
C ILE A 64 6.88 6.41 -14.92
N ASN A 65 5.95 7.23 -15.42
CA ASN A 65 6.04 7.82 -16.76
C ASN A 65 6.85 9.13 -16.82
N GLY A 66 7.33 9.63 -15.68
CA GLY A 66 8.20 10.80 -15.56
C GLY A 66 7.48 12.10 -15.94
N ASP A 67 6.18 12.20 -15.73
CA ASP A 67 5.38 13.36 -16.15
C ASP A 67 5.23 14.46 -15.09
N GLY A 68 5.83 14.24 -13.91
CA GLY A 68 5.81 15.13 -12.76
C GLY A 68 4.66 14.86 -11.80
N HIS A 69 3.87 13.81 -12.00
CA HIS A 69 2.81 13.39 -11.10
C HIS A 69 3.07 11.97 -10.60
N ARG A 70 2.87 11.76 -9.29
CA ARG A 70 3.03 10.43 -8.69
C ARG A 70 2.04 9.45 -9.30
N ASP A 71 2.47 8.21 -9.50
CA ASP A 71 1.62 7.10 -9.92
C ASP A 71 1.33 6.14 -8.75
N LEU A 72 0.30 5.30 -8.93
CA LEU A 72 -0.08 4.30 -7.94
C LEU A 72 0.13 2.88 -8.47
N LEU A 73 0.97 2.12 -7.78
CA LEU A 73 1.10 0.68 -7.98
C LEU A 73 -0.01 -0.07 -7.20
N VAL A 74 -0.82 -0.85 -7.90
CA VAL A 74 -1.87 -1.70 -7.30
C VAL A 74 -1.75 -3.15 -7.73
N PRO A 75 -1.96 -4.13 -6.82
CA PRO A 75 -2.06 -5.53 -7.20
C PRO A 75 -3.33 -5.80 -8.02
N VAL A 76 -3.18 -6.62 -9.05
CA VAL A 76 -4.25 -7.09 -9.92
C VAL A 76 -4.24 -8.61 -9.94
N PHE A 77 -5.43 -9.20 -9.86
CA PHE A 77 -5.62 -10.66 -9.86
C PHE A 77 -6.46 -11.05 -11.08
N PRO A 78 -5.86 -11.25 -12.27
CA PRO A 78 -6.60 -11.57 -13.48
C PRO A 78 -7.23 -12.96 -13.43
N GLY A 79 -8.48 -13.07 -13.87
CA GLY A 79 -9.22 -14.33 -13.95
C GLY A 79 -10.52 -14.32 -13.14
N ASP A 80 -11.29 -15.40 -13.25
CA ASP A 80 -12.60 -15.50 -12.60
C ASP A 80 -12.49 -16.02 -11.16
N ASP A 81 -11.45 -16.80 -10.85
CA ASP A 81 -11.20 -17.36 -9.53
C ASP A 81 -10.03 -16.64 -8.84
N ARG A 82 -10.36 -15.76 -7.90
CA ARG A 82 -9.38 -15.01 -7.09
C ARG A 82 -8.51 -15.88 -6.20
N GLN A 83 -8.94 -17.10 -5.87
CA GLN A 83 -8.14 -18.00 -5.05
C GLN A 83 -6.95 -18.56 -5.83
N THR A 84 -7.11 -18.71 -7.15
CA THR A 84 -6.10 -19.30 -8.04
C THR A 84 -5.46 -18.31 -9.01
N ALA A 85 -5.94 -17.07 -9.07
CA ALA A 85 -5.38 -16.01 -9.90
C ALA A 85 -3.92 -15.73 -9.56
N GLU A 86 -3.08 -15.60 -10.58
CA GLU A 86 -1.73 -15.04 -10.42
C GLU A 86 -1.84 -13.54 -10.09
N GLU A 87 -0.95 -13.03 -9.24
CA GLU A 87 -0.84 -11.59 -9.01
C GLU A 87 -0.05 -10.93 -10.14
N ARG A 88 -0.46 -9.73 -10.52
CA ARG A 88 0.27 -8.82 -11.41
C ARG A 88 0.24 -7.42 -10.78
N VAL A 89 1.10 -6.53 -11.26
CA VAL A 89 1.13 -5.15 -10.78
C VAL A 89 0.56 -4.23 -11.85
N ALA A 90 -0.39 -3.37 -11.49
CA ALA A 90 -0.80 -2.28 -12.36
C ALA A 90 -0.24 -0.96 -11.86
N VAL A 91 0.19 -0.12 -12.79
CA VAL A 91 0.45 1.30 -12.56
C VAL A 91 -0.79 2.06 -13.03
N VAL A 92 -1.42 2.78 -12.11
CA VAL A 92 -2.48 3.76 -12.41
C VAL A 92 -1.82 5.13 -12.41
N TYR A 93 -1.92 5.83 -13.54
CA TYR A 93 -1.13 7.04 -13.74
C TYR A 93 -1.78 8.27 -13.11
N GLY A 94 -0.97 9.07 -12.43
CA GLY A 94 -1.32 10.40 -11.93
C GLY A 94 -1.40 11.43 -13.05
N SER A 95 -1.91 12.61 -12.72
CA SER A 95 -1.96 13.77 -13.62
C SER A 95 -2.41 15.00 -12.85
N ALA A 96 -2.35 16.19 -13.44
CA ALA A 96 -2.92 17.41 -12.84
C ALA A 96 -4.46 17.35 -12.56
N ASP A 97 -5.16 16.31 -13.01
CA ASP A 97 -6.57 16.04 -12.68
C ASP A 97 -6.72 14.89 -11.65
N GLY A 98 -5.61 14.41 -11.08
CA GLY A 98 -5.50 13.25 -10.20
C GLY A 98 -5.30 11.91 -10.92
N LEU A 99 -5.36 10.81 -10.16
CA LEU A 99 -5.25 9.44 -10.68
C LEU A 99 -6.37 9.12 -11.69
N ASP A 100 -6.01 8.58 -12.86
CA ASP A 100 -6.96 8.09 -13.86
C ASP A 100 -6.87 6.56 -14.03
N PRO A 101 -7.80 5.76 -13.46
CA PRO A 101 -7.81 4.31 -13.62
C PRO A 101 -7.99 3.85 -15.08
N ALA A 102 -8.46 4.71 -15.98
CA ALA A 102 -8.52 4.41 -17.42
C ALA A 102 -7.16 4.60 -18.11
N THR A 103 -6.23 5.36 -17.53
CA THR A 103 -4.85 5.50 -17.99
C THR A 103 -3.99 4.64 -17.09
N ARG A 104 -3.66 3.42 -17.58
CA ARG A 104 -3.00 2.40 -16.77
C ARG A 104 -2.22 1.42 -17.60
N THR A 105 -1.22 0.82 -16.96
CA THR A 105 -0.41 -0.27 -17.51
C THR A 105 -0.42 -1.45 -16.54
N VAL A 106 -0.50 -2.69 -17.03
CA VAL A 106 -0.42 -3.90 -16.19
C VAL A 106 0.85 -4.67 -16.54
N TYR A 107 1.74 -4.83 -15.56
CA TYR A 107 3.00 -5.52 -15.64
C TYR A 107 2.91 -6.94 -15.08
N GLY A 108 3.31 -7.91 -15.88
CA GLY A 108 3.75 -9.23 -15.41
C GLY A 108 5.27 -9.37 -15.52
N ARG A 109 5.80 -10.52 -15.08
CA ARG A 109 7.24 -10.80 -15.13
C ARG A 109 7.86 -10.60 -16.50
N ARG A 110 7.14 -10.99 -17.56
CA ARG A 110 7.63 -10.87 -18.95
C ARG A 110 7.67 -9.43 -19.43
N ASP A 111 6.74 -8.60 -18.97
CA ASP A 111 6.69 -7.18 -19.33
C ASP A 111 7.85 -6.40 -18.68
N LEU A 112 8.39 -6.92 -17.57
CA LEU A 112 9.62 -6.44 -16.95
C LEU A 112 10.89 -7.16 -17.44
N GLY A 113 10.80 -8.12 -18.35
CA GLY A 113 11.98 -8.83 -18.88
C GLY A 113 12.66 -9.77 -17.87
N LEU A 114 11.96 -10.13 -16.79
CA LEU A 114 12.49 -11.02 -15.75
C LEU A 114 12.70 -12.44 -16.29
N PRO A 115 13.65 -13.21 -15.72
CA PRO A 115 13.83 -14.61 -16.08
C PRO A 115 12.55 -15.42 -15.92
N ALA A 116 12.32 -16.30 -16.91
CA ALA A 116 11.20 -17.22 -16.90
C ALA A 116 11.29 -18.20 -15.72
N LEU A 117 10.14 -18.45 -15.07
CA LEU A 117 10.03 -19.46 -14.04
C LEU A 117 10.22 -20.88 -14.61
N PRO A 118 10.65 -21.86 -13.79
CA PRO A 118 10.73 -23.25 -14.21
C PRO A 118 9.41 -23.78 -14.79
N ALA A 119 9.49 -24.68 -15.78
CA ALA A 119 8.30 -25.26 -16.38
C ALA A 119 7.42 -25.96 -15.33
N GLY A 120 6.12 -25.62 -15.30
CA GLY A 120 5.15 -26.17 -14.35
C GLY A 120 4.92 -25.34 -13.09
N PHE A 121 5.63 -24.22 -12.90
CA PHE A 121 5.27 -23.24 -11.89
C PHE A 121 3.87 -22.65 -12.18
N PRO A 122 2.97 -22.55 -11.18
CA PRO A 122 1.73 -21.80 -11.34
C PRO A 122 2.04 -20.32 -11.53
N GLY A 123 1.17 -19.61 -12.25
CA GLY A 123 1.33 -18.18 -12.49
C GLY A 123 2.64 -17.81 -13.19
N PRO A 124 2.92 -18.29 -14.43
CA PRO A 124 4.21 -18.08 -15.09
C PRO A 124 4.53 -16.61 -15.39
N ASP A 125 3.56 -15.70 -15.23
CA ASP A 125 3.74 -14.26 -15.36
C ASP A 125 3.59 -13.50 -14.04
N GLY A 126 3.44 -14.23 -12.93
CA GLY A 126 3.07 -13.69 -11.64
C GLY A 126 4.13 -12.74 -11.07
N LEU A 127 3.70 -11.54 -10.72
CA LEU A 127 4.51 -10.47 -10.15
C LEU A 127 3.73 -9.87 -8.98
N ARG A 128 4.23 -10.05 -7.76
CA ARG A 128 3.58 -9.54 -6.56
C ARG A 128 3.98 -8.09 -6.33
N ALA A 129 3.02 -7.23 -5.99
CA ALA A 129 3.29 -5.83 -5.69
C ALA A 129 4.29 -5.68 -4.54
N ALA A 130 4.18 -6.54 -3.51
CA ALA A 130 5.10 -6.57 -2.38
C ALA A 130 6.55 -6.96 -2.72
N ASP A 131 6.79 -7.58 -3.88
CA ASP A 131 8.13 -7.98 -4.31
C ASP A 131 8.77 -6.94 -5.26
N VAL A 132 8.09 -5.82 -5.53
CA VAL A 132 8.49 -4.76 -6.45
C VAL A 132 8.74 -3.46 -5.68
N THR A 133 9.90 -2.87 -5.90
CA THR A 133 10.27 -1.53 -5.42
C THR A 133 10.60 -0.66 -6.63
N THR A 134 10.10 0.57 -6.66
CA THR A 134 10.38 1.54 -7.72
C THR A 134 11.46 2.51 -7.26
N ALA A 135 12.44 2.82 -8.10
CA ALA A 135 13.53 3.77 -7.79
C ALA A 135 14.23 4.18 -9.08
N ASP A 136 14.63 5.43 -9.24
CA ASP A 136 15.49 5.89 -10.33
C ASP A 136 16.95 5.56 -10.02
N LEU A 137 17.36 4.32 -10.32
CA LEU A 137 18.67 3.83 -9.91
C LEU A 137 19.78 4.36 -10.82
N ASP A 138 19.53 4.62 -12.10
CA ASP A 138 20.54 5.18 -13.00
C ASP A 138 20.47 6.70 -13.21
N ASP A 139 19.63 7.38 -12.42
CA ASP A 139 19.48 8.84 -12.37
C ASP A 139 19.14 9.41 -13.77
N ASP A 140 18.24 8.72 -14.48
CA ASP A 140 17.80 9.09 -15.83
C ASP A 140 16.46 9.85 -15.85
N GLY A 141 15.85 10.02 -14.67
CA GLY A 141 14.57 10.69 -14.45
C GLY A 141 13.36 9.76 -14.58
N PHE A 142 13.54 8.46 -14.79
CA PHE A 142 12.45 7.50 -14.90
C PHE A 142 12.65 6.35 -13.91
N PRO A 143 11.73 6.14 -12.96
CA PRO A 143 11.86 5.06 -12.01
C PRO A 143 11.97 3.67 -12.67
N ASP A 144 12.93 2.91 -12.17
CA ASP A 144 13.18 1.51 -12.49
C ASP A 144 12.35 0.58 -11.60
N PHE A 145 12.11 -0.64 -12.07
CA PHE A 145 11.48 -1.69 -11.26
C PHE A 145 12.54 -2.64 -10.70
N VAL A 146 12.75 -2.61 -9.39
CA VAL A 146 13.56 -3.59 -8.66
C VAL A 146 12.65 -4.73 -8.21
N THR A 147 12.84 -5.92 -8.78
CA THR A 147 12.09 -7.12 -8.38
C THR A 147 12.95 -8.02 -7.52
N THR A 148 12.50 -8.26 -6.29
CA THR A 148 13.09 -9.29 -5.44
C THR A 148 12.43 -10.64 -5.71
N PRO A 149 13.19 -11.75 -5.70
CA PRO A 149 12.59 -13.07 -5.75
C PRO A 149 11.79 -13.31 -4.47
N SER A 150 10.57 -13.84 -4.56
CA SER A 150 9.82 -14.26 -3.36
C SER A 150 10.48 -15.47 -2.69
N THR A 151 10.28 -15.66 -1.39
CA THR A 151 10.82 -16.81 -0.64
C THR A 151 10.45 -18.14 -1.30
N GLU A 152 9.18 -18.33 -1.66
CA GLU A 152 8.72 -19.55 -2.35
C GLU A 152 9.41 -19.72 -3.71
N THR A 153 9.59 -18.64 -4.47
CA THR A 153 10.28 -18.68 -5.75
C THR A 153 11.75 -19.02 -5.55
N ALA A 154 12.42 -18.39 -4.59
CA ALA A 154 13.83 -18.61 -4.26
C ALA A 154 14.10 -20.07 -3.83
N GLU A 155 13.27 -20.62 -2.95
CA GLU A 155 13.38 -22.00 -2.46
C GLU A 155 13.17 -23.05 -3.57
N ARG A 156 12.23 -22.81 -4.48
CA ARG A 156 11.89 -23.76 -5.56
C ARG A 156 12.79 -23.60 -6.79
N GLN A 157 13.32 -22.41 -7.07
CA GLN A 157 14.21 -22.17 -8.21
C GLN A 157 15.57 -22.82 -8.04
N ASP A 158 16.12 -22.89 -6.82
CA ASP A 158 17.39 -23.57 -6.58
C ASP A 158 17.42 -24.50 -5.37
N PRO A 159 17.29 -25.83 -5.59
CA PRO A 159 17.50 -26.85 -4.57
C PRO A 159 18.93 -26.91 -3.99
N ARG A 160 19.90 -26.18 -4.58
CA ARG A 160 21.32 -26.15 -4.19
C ARG A 160 21.67 -24.96 -3.29
N GLY A 161 20.77 -24.00 -3.12
CA GLY A 161 20.91 -22.90 -2.17
C GLY A 161 21.71 -21.69 -2.66
N GLU A 162 21.96 -21.52 -3.97
CA GLU A 162 22.48 -20.26 -4.50
C GLU A 162 21.42 -19.16 -4.28
N PRO A 163 21.80 -18.03 -3.68
CA PRO A 163 20.84 -16.97 -3.39
C PRO A 163 20.42 -16.27 -4.69
N ALA A 164 19.11 -16.11 -4.85
CA ALA A 164 18.55 -15.40 -5.97
C ALA A 164 18.83 -13.89 -5.78
N ALA A 165 19.53 -13.29 -6.74
CA ALA A 165 19.78 -11.84 -6.75
C ALA A 165 18.49 -11.09 -7.14
N PRO A 166 18.27 -9.87 -6.59
CA PRO A 166 17.29 -8.95 -7.12
C PRO A 166 17.60 -8.63 -8.59
N TYR A 167 16.56 -8.33 -9.36
CA TYR A 167 16.68 -7.89 -10.75
C TYR A 167 16.21 -6.45 -10.87
N VAL A 168 16.87 -5.68 -11.72
CA VAL A 168 16.48 -4.32 -12.09
C VAL A 168 16.01 -4.34 -13.53
N SER A 169 14.80 -3.82 -13.76
CA SER A 169 14.25 -3.54 -15.08
C SER A 169 14.25 -2.02 -15.24
N PHE A 170 15.23 -1.52 -16.00
CA PHE A 170 15.42 -0.07 -16.13
C PHE A 170 14.24 0.59 -16.85
N GLY A 171 13.77 1.69 -16.27
CA GLY A 171 12.72 2.56 -16.76
C GLY A 171 13.16 3.38 -17.96
N GLY A 172 12.28 4.29 -18.38
CA GLY A 172 12.55 5.23 -19.44
C GLY A 172 11.28 5.88 -20.00
N PRO A 173 11.43 6.80 -20.96
CA PRO A 173 10.33 7.59 -21.50
C PRO A 173 9.30 6.79 -22.33
N GLU A 174 9.62 5.55 -22.70
CA GLU A 174 8.71 4.66 -23.41
C GLU A 174 8.28 3.51 -22.49
N GLN A 175 7.06 3.60 -21.96
CA GLN A 175 6.48 2.62 -21.07
C GLN A 175 5.20 1.97 -21.63
N PRO A 176 5.04 0.63 -21.58
CA PRO A 176 6.08 -0.37 -21.32
C PRO A 176 7.20 -0.36 -22.38
N ALA A 177 8.39 -0.80 -22.00
CA ALA A 177 9.50 -0.98 -22.93
C ALA A 177 9.12 -1.98 -24.05
N ALA A 178 9.36 -1.60 -25.32
CA ALA A 178 9.09 -2.48 -26.46
C ALA A 178 9.92 -3.79 -26.45
N LYS A 179 11.07 -3.77 -25.78
CA LYS A 179 11.96 -4.91 -25.56
C LYS A 179 12.41 -4.90 -24.10
N PRO A 180 11.62 -5.46 -23.20
CA PRO A 180 11.95 -5.41 -21.79
C PRO A 180 13.16 -6.31 -21.50
N GLU A 181 14.07 -5.80 -20.67
CA GLU A 181 15.27 -6.49 -20.22
C GLU A 181 15.42 -6.24 -18.71
N ALA A 182 15.72 -7.30 -17.98
CA ALA A 182 16.07 -7.20 -16.57
C ALA A 182 17.52 -7.65 -16.38
N VAL A 183 18.29 -6.89 -15.62
CA VAL A 183 19.67 -7.24 -15.25
C VAL A 183 19.74 -7.60 -13.76
N PRO A 184 20.55 -8.59 -13.37
CA PRO A 184 20.74 -8.89 -11.96
C PRO A 184 21.52 -7.77 -11.27
N LEU A 185 21.06 -7.36 -10.09
CA LEU A 185 21.77 -6.44 -9.22
C LEU A 185 23.13 -7.03 -8.82
N ARG A 186 24.22 -6.26 -8.98
CA ARG A 186 25.58 -6.72 -8.70
C ARG A 186 25.95 -6.37 -7.27
N LEU A 187 26.05 -7.40 -6.43
CA LEU A 187 26.42 -7.27 -5.02
C LEU A 187 27.77 -7.96 -4.74
N PRO A 188 28.90 -7.42 -5.24
CA PRO A 188 30.21 -8.02 -5.00
C PRO A 188 30.53 -8.14 -3.51
N GLY A 189 30.89 -9.34 -3.08
CA GLY A 189 31.25 -9.62 -1.68
C GLY A 189 30.06 -9.91 -0.75
N VAL A 190 28.83 -9.86 -1.26
CA VAL A 190 27.62 -10.27 -0.54
C VAL A 190 27.29 -11.70 -0.96
N ALA A 191 27.11 -12.59 0.03
CA ALA A 191 26.89 -14.00 -0.25
C ALA A 191 25.51 -14.26 -0.87
N GLY A 192 24.53 -13.41 -0.54
CA GLY A 192 23.13 -13.45 -0.97
C GLY A 192 22.30 -12.45 -0.17
N VAL A 193 21.05 -12.21 -0.56
CA VAL A 193 20.15 -11.30 0.18
C VAL A 193 18.89 -12.02 0.61
N GLU A 194 18.24 -11.53 1.67
CA GLU A 194 16.95 -12.05 2.11
C GLU A 194 15.85 -11.70 1.07
N PRO A 195 15.10 -12.71 0.58
CA PRO A 195 13.94 -12.52 -0.30
C PRO A 195 12.90 -11.55 0.30
N GLY A 196 12.36 -10.62 -0.52
CA GLY A 196 11.20 -9.79 -0.13
C GLY A 196 11.46 -8.73 0.95
N SER A 197 12.71 -8.42 1.28
CA SER A 197 13.06 -7.47 2.37
C SER A 197 13.85 -6.24 1.89
N LEU A 198 13.68 -5.84 0.63
CA LEU A 198 14.40 -4.71 0.03
C LEU A 198 13.57 -3.44 0.16
N VAL A 199 14.22 -2.35 0.57
CA VAL A 199 13.64 -1.01 0.62
C VAL A 199 14.53 -0.01 -0.11
N ARG A 200 13.93 1.09 -0.55
CA ARG A 200 14.62 2.21 -1.19
C ARG A 200 14.80 3.38 -0.23
N GLY A 201 15.75 4.26 -0.51
CA GLY A 201 15.96 5.52 0.19
C GLY A 201 16.99 6.39 -0.53
N ASP A 202 17.26 7.59 -0.02
CA ASP A 202 18.48 8.36 -0.31
C ASP A 202 19.24 8.39 1.02
N PHE A 203 19.95 7.29 1.32
CA PHE A 203 20.42 7.05 2.68
C PHE A 203 21.53 8.02 3.06
N ASP A 204 22.33 8.48 2.10
CA ASP A 204 23.41 9.43 2.32
C ASP A 204 23.13 10.86 1.81
N ALA A 205 21.90 11.17 1.40
CA ALA A 205 21.51 12.50 0.94
C ALA A 205 22.39 13.03 -0.20
N ASP A 206 22.79 12.16 -1.13
CA ASP A 206 23.58 12.55 -2.29
C ASP A 206 22.72 12.84 -3.54
N GLY A 207 21.41 12.60 -3.44
CA GLY A 207 20.42 12.80 -4.49
C GLY A 207 20.23 11.58 -5.39
N HIS A 208 20.98 10.50 -5.18
CA HIS A 208 20.78 9.24 -5.91
C HIS A 208 19.95 8.26 -5.09
N HIS A 209 19.15 7.45 -5.77
CA HIS A 209 18.35 6.45 -5.08
C HIS A 209 19.22 5.25 -4.73
N ASP A 210 19.13 4.86 -3.46
CA ASP A 210 19.85 3.76 -2.84
C ASP A 210 18.90 2.63 -2.47
N LEU A 211 19.46 1.46 -2.22
CA LEU A 211 18.73 0.28 -1.76
C LEU A 211 19.32 -0.24 -0.45
N ALA A 212 18.47 -0.67 0.47
CA ALA A 212 18.87 -1.41 1.67
C ALA A 212 18.21 -2.78 1.70
N VAL A 213 18.99 -3.81 2.01
CA VAL A 213 18.52 -5.20 2.03
C VAL A 213 19.34 -6.03 3.03
N PRO A 214 18.71 -6.94 3.78
CA PRO A 214 19.46 -7.87 4.62
C PRO A 214 20.29 -8.85 3.79
N GLU A 215 21.55 -9.06 4.19
CA GLU A 215 22.33 -10.20 3.71
C GLU A 215 21.72 -11.49 4.26
N ARG A 216 21.54 -12.49 3.38
CA ARG A 216 20.94 -13.77 3.75
C ARG A 216 21.70 -14.39 4.92
N ALA A 217 21.01 -14.66 6.02
CA ALA A 217 21.64 -15.07 7.26
C ALA A 217 22.38 -16.41 7.10
N THR A 218 23.61 -16.47 7.61
CA THR A 218 24.29 -17.74 7.93
C THR A 218 24.40 -17.85 9.45
N PRO A 219 24.49 -19.07 10.04
CA PRO A 219 24.53 -19.21 11.49
C PRO A 219 25.65 -18.36 12.13
N GLY A 220 25.26 -17.29 12.83
CA GLY A 220 26.16 -16.43 13.63
C GLY A 220 26.31 -14.97 13.19
N ALA A 221 25.75 -14.52 12.06
CA ALA A 221 25.61 -13.09 11.72
C ALA A 221 24.70 -12.87 10.51
N ALA A 222 23.75 -11.94 10.61
CA ALA A 222 23.12 -11.28 9.48
C ALA A 222 23.60 -9.82 9.44
N ARG A 223 23.61 -9.19 8.26
CA ARG A 223 24.11 -7.83 8.07
C ARG A 223 23.11 -7.04 7.25
N LEU A 224 23.03 -5.75 7.50
CA LEU A 224 22.31 -4.85 6.62
C LEU A 224 23.27 -4.43 5.50
N VAL A 225 22.88 -4.67 4.26
CA VAL A 225 23.63 -4.25 3.08
C VAL A 225 22.96 -2.99 2.55
N VAL A 226 23.72 -1.91 2.47
CA VAL A 226 23.29 -0.68 1.79
C VAL A 226 24.04 -0.56 0.48
N VAL A 227 23.30 -0.33 -0.59
CA VAL A 227 23.76 -0.37 -1.96
C VAL A 227 23.47 1.01 -2.54
N TYR A 228 24.52 1.82 -2.70
CA TYR A 228 24.40 3.23 -3.02
C TYR A 228 24.43 3.49 -4.53
N GLY A 229 23.54 4.38 -4.96
CA GLY A 229 23.46 4.90 -6.32
C GLY A 229 24.60 5.86 -6.68
N PRO A 230 24.67 6.30 -7.95
CA PRO A 230 23.88 5.79 -9.05
C PRO A 230 24.38 4.42 -9.52
N PHE A 231 23.49 3.66 -10.14
CA PHE A 231 23.74 2.34 -10.68
C PHE A 231 24.01 2.45 -12.18
N SER A 232 24.91 1.61 -12.70
CA SER A 232 25.01 1.42 -14.15
C SER A 232 23.88 0.52 -14.65
N ARG A 233 23.53 0.62 -15.94
CA ARG A 233 22.60 -0.32 -16.61
C ARG A 233 23.05 -1.79 -16.65
N ALA A 234 24.25 -2.10 -16.15
CA ALA A 234 24.71 -3.47 -15.93
C ALA A 234 24.36 -4.00 -14.51
N GLY A 235 23.66 -3.19 -13.70
CA GLY A 235 23.29 -3.48 -12.31
C GLY A 235 24.42 -3.19 -11.31
N GLU A 236 25.47 -2.46 -11.68
CA GLU A 236 26.60 -2.16 -10.77
C GLU A 236 26.34 -0.88 -9.98
N PRO A 237 26.34 -0.91 -8.63
CA PRO A 237 26.22 0.28 -7.79
C PRO A 237 27.50 1.11 -7.75
N ALA A 238 27.40 2.36 -7.30
CA ALA A 238 28.57 3.19 -7.04
C ALA A 238 29.34 2.73 -5.80
N ARG A 239 28.63 2.32 -4.74
CA ARG A 239 29.21 1.90 -3.46
C ARG A 239 28.34 0.87 -2.76
N ILE A 240 28.97 0.01 -1.95
CA ILE A 240 28.26 -0.94 -1.06
C ILE A 240 28.83 -0.79 0.34
N ASP A 241 27.95 -0.75 1.34
CA ASP A 241 28.28 -0.87 2.74
C ASP A 241 27.70 -2.17 3.32
N THR A 242 28.58 -2.98 3.92
CA THR A 242 28.23 -4.23 4.61
C THR A 242 28.66 -4.21 6.07
N SER A 243 28.91 -3.02 6.63
CA SER A 243 29.43 -2.86 7.99
C SER A 243 28.32 -2.72 9.04
N LEU A 244 27.07 -2.55 8.61
CA LEU A 244 25.94 -2.31 9.49
C LEU A 244 25.44 -3.60 10.15
N PRO A 245 25.17 -3.56 11.47
CA PRO A 245 24.60 -4.69 12.18
C PRO A 245 23.17 -4.92 11.71
N TYR A 246 22.72 -6.18 11.73
CA TYR A 246 21.34 -6.51 11.45
C TYR A 246 20.88 -7.72 12.26
N GLU A 247 19.66 -7.60 12.75
CA GLU A 247 18.90 -8.69 13.34
C GLU A 247 17.65 -8.93 12.48
N GLU A 248 17.20 -10.18 12.42
CA GLU A 248 16.09 -10.60 11.56
C GLU A 248 14.81 -9.80 11.85
N GLY A 249 14.20 -9.22 10.81
CA GLY A 249 13.01 -8.38 10.95
C GLY A 249 12.48 -7.89 9.61
N THR A 250 11.47 -7.03 9.65
CA THR A 250 10.90 -6.34 8.49
C THR A 250 11.48 -4.94 8.41
N LEU A 251 11.90 -4.53 7.21
CA LEU A 251 12.46 -3.21 6.95
C LEU A 251 11.38 -2.23 6.44
N SER A 252 11.47 -0.98 6.88
CA SER A 252 10.71 0.15 6.37
C SER A 252 11.61 1.38 6.34
N ALA A 253 11.63 2.14 5.26
CA ALA A 253 12.49 3.32 5.10
C ALA A 253 11.64 4.58 4.95
N ASP A 254 12.20 5.72 5.38
CA ASP A 254 11.66 7.02 5.04
C ASP A 254 11.63 7.21 3.51
N GLY A 255 10.63 7.94 3.03
CA GLY A 255 10.46 8.22 1.61
C GLY A 255 11.54 9.16 1.09
N ILE A 256 11.96 8.96 -0.15
CA ILE A 256 12.79 9.92 -0.88
C ILE A 256 11.95 11.18 -1.11
N ASP A 257 12.56 12.37 -1.00
CA ASP A 257 11.89 13.61 -1.32
C ASP A 257 11.50 13.64 -2.81
N PRO A 258 10.20 13.71 -3.16
CA PRO A 258 9.77 13.64 -4.55
C PRO A 258 10.22 14.84 -5.39
N THR A 259 10.67 15.93 -4.76
CA THR A 259 11.24 17.09 -5.47
C THR A 259 12.68 16.86 -5.93
N GLY A 260 13.35 15.82 -5.41
CA GLY A 260 14.78 15.56 -5.61
C GLY A 260 15.69 16.40 -4.73
N GLU A 261 15.16 17.16 -3.77
CA GLU A 261 16.00 17.80 -2.75
C GLU A 261 16.66 16.73 -1.86
N PRO A 262 18.01 16.66 -1.78
CA PRO A 262 18.66 15.58 -1.05
C PRO A 262 18.33 15.61 0.44
N ARG A 263 17.73 14.53 0.94
CA ARG A 263 17.39 14.31 2.35
C ARG A 263 17.80 12.90 2.75
N ALA A 264 18.56 12.79 3.83
CA ALA A 264 19.00 11.49 4.33
C ALA A 264 17.79 10.71 4.86
N THR A 265 17.46 9.59 4.23
CA THR A 265 16.31 8.77 4.63
C THR A 265 16.71 7.78 5.73
N ALA A 266 16.04 7.81 6.88
CA ALA A 266 16.27 6.84 7.95
C ALA A 266 15.65 5.47 7.62
N LEU A 267 16.07 4.43 8.34
CA LEU A 267 15.55 3.06 8.18
C LEU A 267 15.05 2.53 9.53
N LEU A 268 13.83 2.02 9.57
CA LEU A 268 13.26 1.29 10.68
C LEU A 268 13.34 -0.22 10.40
N ARG A 269 13.71 -0.98 11.42
CA ARG A 269 13.58 -2.44 11.44
C ARG A 269 12.65 -2.84 12.58
N GLN A 270 11.51 -3.43 12.22
CA GLN A 270 10.62 -4.12 13.15
C GLN A 270 11.13 -5.54 13.34
N GLY A 271 11.33 -5.98 14.58
CA GLY A 271 11.70 -7.36 14.89
C GLY A 271 10.60 -8.35 14.54
N LEU A 272 10.93 -9.64 14.56
CA LEU A 272 9.93 -10.69 14.41
C LEU A 272 9.29 -11.02 15.77
N GLY A 273 7.98 -11.12 15.80
CA GLY A 273 7.23 -11.65 16.94
C GLY A 273 6.13 -12.62 16.54
N ASP A 274 5.42 -13.11 17.55
CA ASP A 274 4.40 -14.15 17.43
C ASP A 274 2.96 -13.59 17.51
N GLY A 275 2.76 -12.38 16.98
CA GLY A 275 1.44 -11.73 16.83
C GLY A 275 1.09 -10.70 17.89
N GLY A 276 2.02 -10.34 18.77
CA GLY A 276 1.93 -9.17 19.64
C GLY A 276 2.60 -7.93 19.02
N GLN A 277 3.00 -7.00 19.88
CA GLN A 277 3.70 -5.78 19.47
C GLN A 277 5.22 -5.98 19.42
N ASP A 278 5.81 -5.74 18.25
CA ASP A 278 7.20 -6.08 17.98
C ASP A 278 8.20 -4.99 18.42
N PRO A 279 9.45 -5.36 18.80
CA PRO A 279 10.49 -4.38 19.10
C PRO A 279 10.96 -3.66 17.84
N ASN A 280 11.30 -2.38 17.97
CA ASN A 280 11.69 -1.54 16.83
C ASN A 280 13.09 -0.96 17.00
N THR A 281 13.90 -1.05 15.94
CA THR A 281 15.25 -0.52 15.89
C THR A 281 15.36 0.50 14.75
N LEU A 282 15.61 1.76 15.08
CA LEU A 282 15.86 2.82 14.11
C LEU A 282 17.35 2.89 13.78
N TYR A 283 17.66 2.94 12.49
CA TYR A 283 18.96 3.24 11.91
C TYR A 283 18.93 4.69 11.40
N PRO A 284 19.50 5.64 12.15
CA PRO A 284 19.54 7.02 11.71
C PRO A 284 20.46 7.17 10.49
N ALA A 285 20.08 8.06 9.59
CA ALA A 285 20.85 8.44 8.41
C ALA A 285 21.53 9.80 8.62
N ARG A 286 22.67 10.01 7.95
CA ARG A 286 23.40 11.29 8.00
C ARG A 286 23.87 11.69 6.60
N PRO A 287 23.62 12.94 6.17
CA PRO A 287 24.09 13.45 4.89
C PRO A 287 25.59 13.24 4.68
N GLY A 288 25.95 12.76 3.49
CA GLY A 288 27.30 12.42 3.03
C GLY A 288 27.90 11.13 3.62
N THR A 289 27.19 10.43 4.52
CA THR A 289 27.72 9.19 5.13
C THR A 289 26.78 7.99 5.03
N GLY A 290 25.47 8.18 5.11
CA GLY A 290 24.51 7.08 5.04
C GLY A 290 23.89 6.72 6.38
N LEU A 291 23.29 5.52 6.42
CA LEU A 291 22.85 4.86 7.63
C LEU A 291 24.01 4.63 8.60
N THR A 292 23.73 4.73 9.90
CA THR A 292 24.73 4.55 10.95
C THR A 292 24.49 3.26 11.74
N GLY A 293 25.58 2.64 12.24
CA GLY A 293 25.49 1.51 13.16
C GLY A 293 25.18 1.91 14.61
N GLU A 294 25.04 3.22 14.89
CA GLU A 294 24.60 3.77 16.17
C GLU A 294 23.06 3.72 16.22
N VAL A 295 22.52 2.50 16.30
CA VAL A 295 21.07 2.27 16.27
C VAL A 295 20.38 2.79 17.54
N ARG A 296 19.10 3.13 17.41
CA ARG A 296 18.22 3.54 18.49
C ARG A 296 17.08 2.54 18.65
N GLU A 297 16.99 1.90 19.81
CA GLU A 297 15.81 1.10 20.17
C GLU A 297 14.65 2.04 20.48
N LEU A 298 13.50 1.75 19.87
CA LEU A 298 12.22 2.43 20.08
C LEU A 298 11.30 1.55 20.93
N THR A 299 10.11 2.07 21.24
CA THR A 299 9.07 1.28 21.93
C THR A 299 8.63 0.09 21.08
N ALA A 300 8.03 -0.91 21.73
CA ALA A 300 7.34 -1.97 21.01
C ALA A 300 6.10 -1.41 20.30
N GLY A 301 5.82 -1.92 19.11
CA GLY A 301 4.70 -1.52 18.25
C GLY A 301 4.82 -2.13 16.86
N SER A 302 3.73 -2.60 16.30
CA SER A 302 3.69 -3.19 14.96
C SER A 302 3.08 -2.25 13.92
N GLY A 303 2.50 -1.13 14.36
CA GLY A 303 2.12 0.00 13.51
C GLY A 303 3.25 1.03 13.45
N HIS A 304 3.66 1.45 12.25
CA HIS A 304 4.70 2.45 12.09
C HIS A 304 4.54 3.29 10.82
N ALA A 305 5.04 4.53 10.84
CA ALA A 305 5.08 5.42 9.68
C ALA A 305 6.22 6.46 9.85
N PHE A 306 6.83 6.86 8.74
CA PHE A 306 7.68 8.05 8.67
C PHE A 306 6.86 9.24 8.16
N GLY A 307 7.09 10.43 8.72
CA GLY A 307 6.41 11.68 8.36
C GLY A 307 6.98 12.85 9.14
N ASP A 308 6.69 14.08 8.77
CA ASP A 308 6.98 15.29 9.56
C ASP A 308 5.76 15.62 10.43
N PHE A 309 5.65 14.95 11.59
CA PHE A 309 4.46 15.05 12.44
C PHE A 309 4.47 16.28 13.36
N ASP A 310 5.60 16.97 13.50
CA ASP A 310 5.72 18.20 14.29
C ASP A 310 5.87 19.48 13.44
N GLY A 311 6.05 19.35 12.13
CA GLY A 311 6.08 20.42 11.14
C GLY A 311 7.42 21.15 11.07
N ASP A 312 8.51 20.51 11.48
CA ASP A 312 9.85 21.12 11.51
C ASP A 312 10.67 20.90 10.23
N GLY A 313 10.16 20.09 9.30
CA GLY A 313 10.79 19.74 8.03
C GLY A 313 11.81 18.59 8.11
N GLU A 314 12.10 18.07 9.31
CA GLU A 314 12.83 16.82 9.50
C GLU A 314 11.86 15.64 9.53
N ARG A 315 12.36 14.43 9.25
CA ARG A 315 11.50 13.23 9.22
C ARG A 315 11.48 12.54 10.57
N ASP A 316 10.29 12.43 11.13
CA ASP A 316 9.96 11.73 12.35
C ASP A 316 9.60 10.27 12.07
N VAL A 317 9.53 9.48 13.14
CA VAL A 317 8.97 8.13 13.07
C VAL A 317 7.90 7.93 14.14
N ALA A 318 6.72 7.47 13.71
CA ALA A 318 5.66 6.98 14.57
C ALA A 318 5.81 5.47 14.75
N VAL A 319 5.70 4.98 15.99
CA VAL A 319 5.64 3.54 16.32
C VAL A 319 4.56 3.32 17.37
N GLY A 320 3.70 2.33 17.20
CA GLY A 320 2.60 2.09 18.13
C GLY A 320 1.84 0.80 17.91
N ASP A 321 0.81 0.64 18.72
CA ASP A 321 -0.09 -0.51 18.72
C ASP A 321 -0.93 -0.56 17.44
N ASP A 322 -0.79 -1.63 16.68
CA ASP A 322 -1.63 -1.92 15.50
C ASP A 322 -2.89 -2.73 15.83
N GLY A 323 -3.10 -3.06 17.11
CA GLY A 323 -4.23 -3.85 17.60
C GLY A 323 -4.07 -5.37 17.50
N GLY A 324 -2.92 -5.87 17.02
CA GLY A 324 -2.57 -7.29 16.99
C GLY A 324 -2.23 -7.83 18.38
N ARG A 325 -2.74 -9.02 18.72
CA ARG A 325 -2.51 -9.69 20.02
C ARG A 325 -2.09 -11.15 19.85
N ASN A 326 -1.09 -11.59 20.60
CA ASN A 326 -0.71 -13.00 20.64
C ASN A 326 -1.90 -13.85 21.14
N ASN A 327 -2.17 -14.97 20.45
CA ASN A 327 -3.29 -15.86 20.76
C ASN A 327 -2.92 -17.02 21.70
N GLU A 328 -1.68 -17.05 22.19
CA GLU A 328 -1.24 -18.00 23.20
C GLU A 328 -1.79 -17.63 24.59
N PRO A 329 -2.26 -18.62 25.37
CA PRO A 329 -2.82 -18.37 26.70
C PRO A 329 -1.86 -17.61 27.63
N GLY A 330 -2.25 -16.41 28.04
CA GLY A 330 -1.49 -15.53 28.94
C GLY A 330 -0.70 -14.41 28.25
N TYR A 331 -0.77 -14.29 26.92
CA TYR A 331 -0.10 -13.26 26.12
C TYR A 331 -1.09 -12.39 25.31
N GLU A 332 -2.38 -12.44 25.63
CA GLU A 332 -3.44 -11.76 24.90
C GLU A 332 -3.52 -10.25 25.16
N THR A 333 -2.64 -9.71 26.03
CA THR A 333 -2.65 -8.32 26.46
C THR A 333 -1.27 -7.70 26.38
N GLU A 334 -1.23 -6.42 26.05
CA GLU A 334 -0.01 -5.63 26.03
C GLU A 334 0.18 -4.80 27.31
N ALA A 335 1.40 -4.33 27.51
CA ALA A 335 1.69 -3.40 28.61
C ALA A 335 0.92 -2.08 28.41
N PRO A 336 0.49 -1.38 29.47
CA PRO A 336 -0.28 -0.12 29.36
C PRO A 336 0.41 1.00 28.59
N GLU A 337 1.75 0.93 28.50
CA GLU A 337 2.56 1.87 27.72
C GLU A 337 2.51 1.60 26.20
N VAL A 338 2.03 0.43 25.79
CA VAL A 338 1.91 -0.03 24.39
C VAL A 338 0.43 -0.10 23.99
N ASP A 339 -0.40 -0.75 24.79
CA ASP A 339 -1.84 -0.99 24.51
C ASP A 339 -2.58 0.33 24.22
N GLY A 340 -3.09 0.49 22.99
CA GLY A 340 -3.80 1.68 22.54
C GLY A 340 -2.93 2.94 22.46
N ARG A 341 -1.61 2.80 22.27
CA ARG A 341 -0.65 3.92 22.23
C ARG A 341 0.14 3.95 20.94
N ALA A 342 0.45 5.16 20.48
CA ALA A 342 1.53 5.42 19.53
C ALA A 342 2.51 6.43 20.12
N THR A 343 3.78 6.30 19.77
CA THR A 343 4.85 7.23 20.15
C THR A 343 5.45 7.82 18.88
N LEU A 344 5.42 9.15 18.78
CA LEU A 344 6.12 9.92 17.77
C LEU A 344 7.52 10.23 18.27
N TYR A 345 8.53 9.97 17.45
CA TYR A 345 9.93 10.26 17.72
C TYR A 345 10.40 11.35 16.76
N PRO A 346 10.55 12.60 17.23
CA PRO A 346 11.02 13.69 16.38
C PRO A 346 12.39 13.43 15.77
N GLY A 347 12.55 13.76 14.48
CA GLY A 347 13.80 13.66 13.73
C GLY A 347 14.91 14.53 14.33
N SER A 348 14.52 15.70 14.83
CA SER A 348 15.37 16.67 15.55
C SER A 348 16.01 16.11 16.84
N GLY A 349 15.48 14.99 17.36
CA GLY A 349 15.92 14.36 18.60
C GLY A 349 15.26 14.93 19.86
N ASP A 350 14.19 15.71 19.70
CA ASP A 350 13.35 16.20 20.78
C ASP A 350 12.63 15.07 21.55
N GLU A 351 11.97 15.42 22.66
CA GLU A 351 11.29 14.43 23.51
C GLU A 351 10.15 13.74 22.74
N PRO A 352 10.05 12.40 22.79
CA PRO A 352 8.98 11.68 22.13
C PRO A 352 7.59 12.08 22.63
N VAL A 353 6.63 12.15 21.71
CA VAL A 353 5.22 12.49 22.01
C VAL A 353 4.38 11.22 21.97
N VAL A 354 3.62 10.97 23.05
CA VAL A 354 2.73 9.81 23.12
C VAL A 354 1.30 10.21 22.77
N LEU A 355 0.68 9.47 21.86
CA LEU A 355 -0.70 9.62 21.42
C LEU A 355 -1.58 8.50 21.96
N ASP A 356 -2.81 8.84 22.31
CA ASP A 356 -3.89 7.86 22.53
C ASP A 356 -4.49 7.46 21.17
N LEU A 357 -4.49 6.16 20.88
CA LEU A 357 -5.14 5.61 19.68
C LEU A 357 -6.65 5.40 19.90
N PRO A 358 -7.45 5.33 18.83
CA PRO A 358 -8.87 5.01 18.95
C PRO A 358 -9.10 3.67 19.67
N GLU A 359 -10.01 3.66 20.64
CA GLU A 359 -10.38 2.42 21.34
C GLU A 359 -11.05 1.43 20.37
N PRO A 360 -10.66 0.15 20.38
CA PRO A 360 -11.34 -0.87 19.57
C PRO A 360 -12.79 -1.07 20.06
N PRO A 361 -13.70 -1.51 19.18
CA PRO A 361 -15.05 -1.89 19.59
C PRO A 361 -15.04 -3.01 20.64
N ALA A 362 -16.05 -3.05 21.50
CA ALA A 362 -16.08 -4.01 22.60
C ALA A 362 -16.09 -5.46 22.11
N GLY A 363 -15.05 -6.22 22.45
CA GLY A 363 -14.87 -7.63 22.08
C GLY A 363 -14.21 -7.86 20.72
N GLU A 364 -13.68 -6.80 20.10
CA GLU A 364 -12.77 -6.90 18.95
C GLU A 364 -11.33 -7.04 19.42
N ASP A 365 -10.88 -8.29 19.47
CA ASP A 365 -9.52 -8.67 19.82
C ASP A 365 -9.07 -9.63 18.72
N SER A 366 -8.08 -9.26 17.90
CA SER A 366 -7.62 -10.10 16.81
C SER A 366 -6.12 -10.30 16.84
N TYR A 367 -5.68 -11.45 16.30
CA TYR A 367 -4.27 -11.79 16.22
C TYR A 367 -3.49 -10.89 15.24
N TYR A 368 -4.19 -10.25 14.31
CA TYR A 368 -3.57 -9.52 13.20
C TYR A 368 -3.77 -8.00 13.27
N GLY A 369 -4.68 -7.53 14.13
CA GLY A 369 -5.06 -6.13 14.19
C GLY A 369 -5.80 -5.62 12.94
N PRO A 370 -6.34 -4.40 13.01
CA PRO A 370 -6.93 -3.70 11.87
C PRO A 370 -5.93 -3.23 10.80
N GLY A 371 -4.63 -3.16 11.12
CA GLY A 371 -3.58 -2.72 10.21
C GLY A 371 -2.66 -1.65 10.81
N GLY A 372 -1.71 -1.16 10.01
CA GLY A 372 -0.67 -0.23 10.45
C GLY A 372 -1.04 1.25 10.32
N PHE A 373 0.00 2.07 10.21
CA PHE A 373 -0.09 3.53 10.10
C PHE A 373 0.37 4.03 8.74
N ALA A 374 -0.06 5.24 8.37
CA ALA A 374 0.51 6.02 7.27
C ALA A 374 0.65 7.48 7.70
N ALA A 375 1.63 8.20 7.16
CA ALA A 375 1.68 9.65 7.21
C ALA A 375 0.86 10.24 6.05
N ALA A 376 0.25 11.40 6.27
CA ALA A 376 -0.49 12.12 5.23
C ALA A 376 -0.61 13.61 5.59
N ASP A 377 -0.46 14.49 4.61
CA ASP A 377 -0.78 15.92 4.69
C ASP A 377 -2.02 16.28 3.82
N PRO A 378 -3.24 15.91 4.25
CA PRO A 378 -4.44 16.13 3.45
C PRO A 378 -4.94 17.58 3.40
N ASP A 379 -4.35 18.50 4.18
CA ASP A 379 -4.73 19.91 4.15
C ASP A 379 -3.68 20.84 3.50
N GLY A 380 -2.47 20.32 3.30
CA GLY A 380 -1.37 20.94 2.57
C GLY A 380 -0.66 22.01 3.40
N ASP A 381 -0.65 21.88 4.72
CA ASP A 381 0.01 22.83 5.61
C ASP A 381 1.51 22.54 5.82
N GLY A 382 1.99 21.41 5.29
CA GLY A 382 3.36 20.92 5.36
C GLY A 382 3.65 20.04 6.57
N ARG A 383 2.68 19.80 7.45
CA ARG A 383 2.80 18.92 8.62
C ARG A 383 1.96 17.67 8.40
N ASP A 384 2.61 16.52 8.50
CA ASP A 384 1.94 15.23 8.38
C ASP A 384 1.05 14.93 9.59
N ALA A 385 -0.12 14.36 9.32
CA ALA A 385 -0.99 13.71 10.27
C ALA A 385 -0.79 12.19 10.23
N LEU A 386 -1.14 11.50 11.32
CA LEU A 386 -1.03 10.05 11.42
C LEU A 386 -2.37 9.39 11.05
N LEU A 387 -2.44 8.70 9.91
CA LEU A 387 -3.58 7.88 9.52
C LEU A 387 -3.47 6.49 10.14
N VAL A 388 -4.42 6.13 11.00
CA VAL A 388 -4.42 4.89 11.76
C VAL A 388 -5.52 3.96 11.27
N ALA A 389 -5.17 2.72 10.92
CA ALA A 389 -6.16 1.68 10.64
C ALA A 389 -6.90 1.27 11.93
N THR A 390 -8.20 1.05 11.84
CA THR A 390 -9.06 0.65 12.97
C THR A 390 -10.00 -0.47 12.54
N TYR A 391 -10.58 -1.21 13.50
CA TYR A 391 -11.56 -2.26 13.19
C TYR A 391 -12.80 -1.72 12.45
N ASP A 392 -13.07 -0.41 12.59
CA ASP A 392 -14.18 0.29 11.95
C ASP A 392 -13.77 1.06 10.67
N GLY A 393 -12.54 0.94 10.18
CA GLY A 393 -12.03 1.67 9.01
C GLY A 393 -10.71 2.39 9.30
N ALA A 394 -10.69 3.72 9.27
CA ALA A 394 -9.52 4.50 9.61
C ALA A 394 -9.86 5.79 10.37
N VAL A 395 -8.88 6.32 11.12
CA VAL A 395 -8.95 7.63 11.77
C VAL A 395 -7.67 8.41 11.47
N LEU A 396 -7.81 9.65 11.01
CA LEU A 396 -6.70 10.59 10.87
C LEU A 396 -6.50 11.34 12.20
N LEU A 397 -5.30 11.24 12.76
CA LEU A 397 -4.88 11.90 13.99
C LEU A 397 -4.01 13.10 13.62
N ASP A 398 -4.56 14.29 13.83
CA ASP A 398 -3.86 15.55 13.58
C ASP A 398 -3.80 16.35 14.89
N GLY A 399 -2.71 16.15 15.64
CA GLY A 399 -2.58 16.67 16.99
C GLY A 399 -3.69 16.13 17.91
N ASP A 400 -4.61 17.01 18.32
CA ASP A 400 -5.79 16.65 19.11
C ASP A 400 -7.05 16.40 18.25
N ALA A 401 -6.99 16.60 16.93
CA ALA A 401 -8.09 16.27 16.04
C ALA A 401 -8.09 14.77 15.73
N ARG A 402 -9.28 14.16 15.75
CA ARG A 402 -9.50 12.77 15.39
C ARG A 402 -10.63 12.74 14.36
N THR A 403 -10.28 12.46 13.11
CA THR A 403 -11.22 12.53 11.98
C THR A 403 -11.42 11.13 11.38
N PRO A 404 -12.62 10.53 11.48
CA PRO A 404 -12.90 9.24 10.85
C PRO A 404 -12.82 9.33 9.33
N VAL A 405 -12.12 8.37 8.71
CA VAL A 405 -11.98 8.22 7.27
C VAL A 405 -12.57 6.86 6.88
N LEU A 406 -13.84 6.87 6.49
CA LEU A 406 -14.64 5.64 6.35
C LEU A 406 -15.07 5.43 4.90
N ARG A 407 -14.84 4.22 4.38
CA ARG A 407 -15.41 3.72 3.13
C ARG A 407 -15.86 2.28 3.32
N GLU A 408 -16.94 1.90 2.66
CA GLU A 408 -17.49 0.56 2.75
C GLU A 408 -17.49 -0.14 1.40
N GLY A 409 -16.99 -1.37 1.37
CA GLY A 409 -17.21 -2.30 0.27
C GLY A 409 -18.70 -2.59 0.03
N PRO A 410 -19.07 -3.18 -1.11
CA PRO A 410 -20.45 -3.50 -1.44
C PRO A 410 -21.10 -4.49 -0.46
N ALA A 411 -22.39 -4.31 -0.20
CA ALA A 411 -23.19 -5.23 0.63
C ALA A 411 -23.37 -6.62 -0.02
N ARG A 412 -23.08 -6.73 -1.32
CA ARG A 412 -23.06 -8.00 -2.04
C ARG A 412 -21.87 -8.10 -2.97
N THR A 413 -21.28 -9.30 -3.04
CA THR A 413 -20.23 -9.61 -4.01
C THR A 413 -20.80 -9.63 -5.44
N ALA A 414 -19.92 -9.66 -6.45
CA ALA A 414 -20.33 -9.79 -7.85
C ALA A 414 -21.15 -11.06 -8.12
N ASP A 415 -20.91 -12.13 -7.35
CA ASP A 415 -21.64 -13.41 -7.41
C ASP A 415 -22.98 -13.37 -6.63
N GLY A 416 -23.29 -12.23 -6.01
CA GLY A 416 -24.53 -12.00 -5.27
C GLY A 416 -24.52 -12.48 -3.83
N GLU A 417 -23.39 -12.96 -3.31
CA GLU A 417 -23.23 -13.33 -1.90
C GLU A 417 -23.31 -12.10 -1.00
N ARG A 418 -23.78 -12.27 0.24
CA ARG A 418 -23.89 -11.14 1.19
C ARG A 418 -22.56 -10.93 1.89
N THR A 419 -22.07 -9.71 1.87
CA THR A 419 -20.98 -9.25 2.74
C THR A 419 -21.58 -8.78 4.05
N LYS A 420 -21.04 -9.21 5.20
CA LYS A 420 -21.49 -8.68 6.50
C LYS A 420 -21.04 -7.23 6.66
N ALA A 421 -21.74 -6.47 7.51
CA ALA A 421 -21.39 -5.07 7.74
C ALA A 421 -19.97 -4.91 8.33
N GLU A 422 -19.61 -5.75 9.30
CA GLU A 422 -18.28 -5.78 9.95
C GLU A 422 -17.14 -6.05 8.97
N ASP A 423 -17.39 -6.81 7.90
CA ASP A 423 -16.37 -7.19 6.91
C ASP A 423 -16.25 -6.17 5.75
N ARG A 424 -17.01 -5.06 5.78
CA ARG A 424 -17.07 -4.10 4.66
C ARG A 424 -16.14 -2.91 4.81
N ASN A 425 -15.52 -2.73 5.97
CA ASN A 425 -14.67 -1.57 6.22
C ASN A 425 -13.43 -1.61 5.32
N ALA A 426 -13.25 -0.55 4.53
CA ALA A 426 -12.01 -0.37 3.77
C ALA A 426 -10.87 -0.02 4.73
N ARG A 427 -9.66 -0.44 4.38
CA ARG A 427 -8.45 -0.21 5.17
C ARG A 427 -7.57 0.86 4.51
N PRO A 428 -6.92 1.74 5.29
CA PRO A 428 -5.97 2.69 4.75
C PRO A 428 -4.68 1.96 4.34
N VAL A 429 -4.08 2.37 3.23
CA VAL A 429 -2.82 1.77 2.73
C VAL A 429 -1.76 2.79 2.34
N GLY A 430 -2.06 4.09 2.45
CA GLY A 430 -1.11 5.16 2.18
C GLY A 430 -1.82 6.48 1.88
N ALA A 431 -1.01 7.47 1.52
CA ALA A 431 -1.45 8.77 1.05
C ALA A 431 -0.41 9.35 0.08
N ALA A 432 -0.84 10.23 -0.82
CA ALA A 432 0.02 10.94 -1.75
C ALA A 432 -0.75 12.05 -2.48
N ASP A 433 -0.05 13.11 -2.83
CA ASP A 433 -0.49 14.16 -3.76
C ASP A 433 -0.38 13.68 -5.22
N PHE A 434 -1.46 13.12 -5.76
CA PHE A 434 -1.49 12.60 -7.12
C PHE A 434 -1.77 13.68 -8.17
N ASP A 435 -2.34 14.82 -7.78
CA ASP A 435 -2.70 15.91 -8.67
C ASP A 435 -1.73 17.10 -8.66
N GLY A 436 -0.79 17.10 -7.71
CA GLY A 436 0.24 18.12 -7.54
C GLY A 436 -0.29 19.43 -6.94
N ASP A 437 -1.43 19.41 -6.23
CA ASP A 437 -2.00 20.60 -5.60
C ASP A 437 -1.39 20.96 -4.24
N GLY A 438 -0.50 20.11 -3.74
CA GLY A 438 0.18 20.22 -2.45
C GLY A 438 -0.58 19.59 -1.29
N ARG A 439 -1.63 18.79 -1.55
CA ARG A 439 -2.35 18.02 -0.53
C ARG A 439 -2.35 16.55 -0.88
N ASP A 440 -2.24 15.72 0.15
CA ASP A 440 -2.33 14.30 -0.03
C ASP A 440 -3.79 13.82 -0.16
N GLU A 441 -4.04 13.02 -1.20
CA GLU A 441 -5.17 12.12 -1.20
C GLU A 441 -4.91 10.90 -0.32
N LEU A 442 -5.93 10.42 0.39
CA LEU A 442 -5.80 9.19 1.18
C LEU A 442 -6.21 7.97 0.34
N ILE A 443 -5.47 6.88 0.50
CA ILE A 443 -5.66 5.64 -0.27
C ILE A 443 -6.29 4.61 0.65
N LEU A 444 -7.50 4.18 0.32
CA LEU A 444 -8.19 3.08 1.01
C LEU A 444 -8.48 1.95 0.04
N ASN A 445 -8.39 0.72 0.52
CA ASN A 445 -8.73 -0.45 -0.27
C ASN A 445 -9.60 -1.46 0.47
N TRP A 446 -10.24 -2.33 -0.30
CA TRP A 446 -11.11 -3.38 0.21
C TRP A 446 -11.16 -4.60 -0.74
N ALA A 447 -11.42 -5.78 -0.18
CA ALA A 447 -11.78 -6.96 -0.96
C ALA A 447 -12.94 -7.76 -0.35
N PRO A 448 -13.75 -8.44 -1.18
CA PRO A 448 -14.82 -9.32 -0.73
C PRO A 448 -14.33 -10.66 -0.17
N ASP A 449 -13.02 -10.88 -0.17
CA ASP A 449 -12.41 -12.09 0.37
C ASP A 449 -12.53 -12.06 1.91
N PRO A 450 -13.03 -13.10 2.58
CA PRO A 450 -13.03 -13.17 4.05
C PRO A 450 -11.63 -13.00 4.66
N LEU A 451 -10.58 -13.33 3.93
CA LEU A 451 -9.20 -13.11 4.35
C LEU A 451 -8.79 -11.63 4.29
N PHE A 452 -9.49 -10.77 3.53
CA PHE A 452 -9.22 -9.33 3.54
C PHE A 452 -9.47 -8.72 4.92
N ALA A 453 -10.56 -9.10 5.57
CA ALA A 453 -10.91 -8.59 6.90
C ALA A 453 -9.88 -8.99 7.97
N LEU A 454 -9.05 -10.02 7.72
CA LEU A 454 -8.00 -10.48 8.64
C LEU A 454 -6.60 -10.01 8.22
N TYR A 455 -6.27 -10.11 6.93
CA TYR A 455 -4.92 -9.99 6.39
C TYR A 455 -4.75 -8.83 5.39
N GLY A 456 -5.84 -8.14 5.00
CA GLY A 456 -5.80 -7.18 3.90
C GLY A 456 -5.52 -7.82 2.53
N GLU A 457 -5.67 -9.15 2.40
CA GLU A 457 -5.29 -9.88 1.20
C GLU A 457 -6.18 -9.58 -0.02
N LYS A 458 -5.53 -9.50 -1.18
CA LYS A 458 -6.14 -9.41 -2.52
C LYS A 458 -7.13 -8.24 -2.70
N PRO A 459 -6.75 -6.99 -2.35
CA PRO A 459 -7.60 -5.83 -2.52
C PRO A 459 -8.06 -5.69 -3.98
N ALA A 460 -9.32 -5.31 -4.13
CA ALA A 460 -9.97 -5.21 -5.45
C ALA A 460 -10.71 -3.90 -5.65
N TYR A 461 -11.07 -3.21 -4.58
CA TYR A 461 -11.81 -1.95 -4.59
C TYR A 461 -10.95 -0.88 -3.95
N TRP A 462 -10.88 0.28 -4.58
CA TRP A 462 -9.98 1.37 -4.21
C TRP A 462 -10.74 2.70 -4.16
N TRP A 463 -10.44 3.48 -3.14
CA TRP A 463 -10.89 4.86 -2.96
C TRP A 463 -9.67 5.74 -2.78
N ILE A 464 -9.58 6.78 -3.59
CA ILE A 464 -8.63 7.87 -3.48
C ILE A 464 -9.44 9.07 -3.05
N THR A 465 -9.27 9.51 -1.81
CA THR A 465 -10.18 10.47 -1.16
C THR A 465 -9.64 11.90 -1.22
N GLU A 466 -10.55 12.88 -1.31
CA GLU A 466 -10.18 14.29 -1.13
C GLU A 466 -9.89 14.52 0.36
N GLY A 467 -8.66 14.25 0.79
CA GLY A 467 -8.23 14.26 2.20
C GLY A 467 -9.11 13.38 3.10
N ALA A 468 -9.37 13.82 4.33
CA ALA A 468 -10.23 13.11 5.29
C ALA A 468 -11.75 13.34 5.07
N THR A 469 -12.17 13.81 3.90
CA THR A 469 -13.58 14.11 3.63
C THR A 469 -14.40 12.88 3.21
N ASP A 470 -15.71 13.06 3.05
CA ASP A 470 -16.62 12.05 2.50
C ASP A 470 -16.58 12.00 0.95
N ARG A 471 -15.74 12.82 0.31
CA ARG A 471 -15.59 12.87 -1.14
C ARG A 471 -14.42 12.02 -1.61
N ASP A 472 -14.61 11.45 -2.79
CA ASP A 472 -13.60 10.67 -3.49
C ASP A 472 -13.14 11.44 -4.71
N ALA A 473 -11.82 11.64 -4.84
CA ALA A 473 -11.20 12.14 -6.05
C ALA A 473 -11.40 11.11 -7.18
N VAL A 474 -11.11 9.84 -6.89
CA VAL A 474 -11.40 8.73 -7.79
C VAL A 474 -11.69 7.44 -7.04
N THR A 475 -12.54 6.60 -7.62
CA THR A 475 -12.76 5.23 -7.14
C THR A 475 -12.67 4.26 -8.31
N PHE A 476 -12.13 3.07 -8.07
CA PHE A 476 -12.06 2.03 -9.10
C PHE A 476 -11.99 0.62 -8.52
N ALA A 477 -12.34 -0.36 -9.35
CA ALA A 477 -12.09 -1.76 -9.07
C ALA A 477 -11.05 -2.35 -10.04
N THR A 478 -10.14 -3.17 -9.52
CA THR A 478 -9.07 -3.81 -10.32
C THR A 478 -9.51 -5.10 -11.02
N THR A 479 -10.76 -5.53 -10.83
CA THR A 479 -11.35 -6.77 -11.38
C THR A 479 -11.21 -6.94 -12.89
N GLU A 480 -11.20 -5.83 -13.65
CA GLU A 480 -11.11 -5.84 -15.12
C GLU A 480 -9.89 -5.08 -15.64
N PHE A 481 -8.86 -4.87 -14.80
CA PHE A 481 -7.65 -4.18 -15.23
C PHE A 481 -6.89 -4.96 -16.30
N ALA A 482 -6.89 -6.30 -16.22
CA ALA A 482 -6.29 -7.17 -17.20
C ALA A 482 -7.37 -8.01 -17.90
N PRO A 483 -7.35 -8.13 -19.25
CA PRO A 483 -8.32 -8.92 -19.98
C PRO A 483 -8.25 -10.40 -19.58
N ARG A 484 -9.43 -11.04 -19.50
CA ARG A 484 -9.55 -12.49 -19.31
C ARG A 484 -8.72 -13.21 -20.37
N ARG A 485 -7.80 -14.09 -19.97
CA ARG A 485 -7.17 -15.00 -20.93
C ARG A 485 -8.21 -16.00 -21.42
N SER A 486 -8.41 -16.03 -22.74
CA SER A 486 -9.24 -17.01 -23.46
C SER A 486 -8.60 -18.38 -23.51
#